data_AF-A0A7C4E8E6-F1
#
_entry.id   AF-A0A7C4E8E6-F1
#
_cell.length_a   1.000
_cell.length_b   1.000
_cell.length_c   1.000
_cell.angle_alpha   90.00
_cell.angle_beta   90.00
_cell.angle_gamma   90.00
#
_symmetry.space_group_name_H-M   'P 1'
#
loop_
_entity.id
_entity.type
_entity.pdbx_description
1 polymer ?
#
loop_
_entity_poly.entity_id
_entity_poly.type
_entity_poly.pdbx_seq_one_letter_code
_entity_poly.pdbx_strand_id
1 'polypeptide(L)'
;RTRAVSGALDVNAFAWALETAKITTPMGEMSMRAADHQVLMPMVVSMVSKDAKFKADGTDMGFKPVKVFSADEAATPVQASCRMQRPS
;
A
#
# COMPACT_ATOMS: atom_id res chain seq x y z
N ARG A 1 17.50 -8.27 -4.84
CA ARG A 1 17.37 -7.46 -6.08
C ARG A 1 17.20 -8.42 -7.25
N THR A 2 16.26 -8.17 -8.16
CA THR A 2 16.04 -9.01 -9.34
C THR A 2 17.26 -8.95 -10.26
N ARG A 3 17.75 -10.11 -10.71
CA ARG A 3 18.93 -10.21 -11.57
C ARG A 3 18.58 -9.77 -13.00
N ALA A 4 19.51 -9.09 -13.66
CA ALA A 4 19.36 -8.75 -15.08
C ALA A 4 19.53 -9.99 -15.98
N VAL A 5 18.79 -10.02 -17.09
CA VAL A 5 18.89 -11.04 -18.15
C VAL A 5 19.32 -10.31 -19.43
N SER A 6 20.42 -10.75 -20.05
CA SER A 6 20.99 -10.12 -21.26
C SER A 6 21.23 -8.60 -21.13
N GLY A 7 21.61 -8.14 -19.94
CA GLY A 7 21.84 -6.71 -19.66
C GLY A 7 20.58 -5.88 -19.44
N ALA A 8 19.39 -6.49 -19.45
CA ALA A 8 18.11 -5.83 -19.21
C ALA A 8 17.42 -6.35 -17.94
N LEU A 9 16.51 -5.55 -17.37
CA LEU A 9 15.66 -5.97 -16.26
C LEU A 9 14.66 -7.03 -16.77
N ASP A 10 14.65 -8.21 -16.12
CA ASP A 10 13.56 -9.15 -16.28
C ASP A 10 12.33 -8.65 -15.51
N VAL A 11 11.38 -8.08 -16.24
CA VAL A 11 10.18 -7.46 -15.67
C VAL A 11 9.23 -8.48 -15.06
N ASN A 12 9.18 -9.72 -15.58
CA ASN A 12 8.34 -10.77 -15.02
C ASN A 12 8.93 -11.22 -13.68
N ALA A 13 10.23 -11.52 -13.65
CA ALA A 13 10.91 -11.87 -12.39
C ALA A 13 10.83 -10.73 -11.36
N PHE A 14 10.83 -9.47 -11.80
CA PHE A 14 10.63 -8.32 -10.91
C PHE A 14 9.20 -8.25 -10.38
N ALA A 15 8.18 -8.43 -11.23
CA ALA A 15 6.78 -8.47 -10.80
C ALA A 15 6.52 -9.60 -9.79
N TRP A 16 7.06 -10.79 -10.02
CA TRP A 16 6.99 -11.90 -9.06
C TRP A 16 7.65 -11.55 -7.72
N ALA A 17 8.78 -10.86 -7.74
CA ALA A 17 9.42 -10.41 -6.51
C ALA A 17 8.53 -9.42 -5.74
N LEU A 18 7.84 -8.50 -6.42
CA LEU A 18 6.92 -7.54 -5.79
C LEU A 18 5.74 -8.22 -5.07
N GLU A 19 5.19 -9.30 -5.63
CA GLU A 19 4.07 -10.05 -5.03
C GLU A 19 4.42 -10.73 -3.70
N THR A 20 5.71 -10.96 -3.45
CA THR A 20 6.19 -11.56 -2.19
C THR A 20 6.87 -10.55 -1.27
N ALA A 21 7.10 -9.33 -1.76
CA ALA A 21 7.83 -8.32 -1.02
C ALA A 21 6.98 -7.79 0.14
N LYS A 22 7.67 -7.57 1.27
CA LYS A 22 7.16 -6.85 2.43
C LYS A 22 8.11 -5.70 2.73
N ILE A 23 7.57 -4.51 2.88
CA ILE A 23 8.35 -3.31 3.21
C ILE A 23 7.79 -2.65 4.46
N THR A 24 8.66 -2.31 5.40
CA THR A 24 8.28 -1.52 6.57
C THR A 24 8.35 -0.04 6.20
N THR A 25 7.22 0.65 6.35
CA THR A 25 7.10 2.10 6.13
C THR A 25 6.81 2.81 7.45
N PRO A 26 6.87 4.16 7.52
CA PRO A 26 6.44 4.90 8.70
C PRO A 26 4.97 4.64 9.11
N MET A 27 4.14 4.17 8.17
CA MET A 27 2.74 3.83 8.41
C MET A 27 2.52 2.37 8.84
N GLY A 28 3.58 1.55 8.82
CA GLY A 28 3.53 0.11 9.07
C GLY A 28 4.00 -0.73 7.87
N GLU A 29 3.86 -2.05 7.98
CA GLU A 29 4.21 -2.98 6.90
C GLU A 29 3.25 -2.85 5.72
N MET A 30 3.78 -2.84 4.50
CA MET A 30 3.01 -2.91 3.25
C MET A 30 3.43 -4.14 2.44
N SER A 31 2.48 -4.70 1.69
CA SER A 31 2.71 -5.81 0.76
C SER A 31 1.77 -5.72 -0.44
N MET A 32 2.06 -6.47 -1.50
CA MET A 32 1.21 -6.54 -2.70
C MET A 32 0.44 -7.86 -2.71
N ARG A 33 -0.89 -7.81 -2.81
CA ARG A 33 -1.70 -9.02 -2.93
C ARG A 33 -1.61 -9.60 -4.34
N ALA A 34 -1.13 -10.84 -4.45
CA ALA A 34 -0.93 -11.50 -5.75
C ALA A 34 -2.22 -11.79 -6.54
N ALA A 35 -3.40 -11.75 -5.90
CA ALA A 35 -4.67 -12.09 -6.56
C ALA A 35 -5.17 -10.98 -7.51
N ASP A 36 -4.86 -9.72 -7.21
CA ASP A 36 -5.42 -8.55 -7.89
C ASP A 36 -4.48 -7.33 -7.92
N HIS A 37 -3.25 -7.47 -7.43
CA HIS A 37 -2.26 -6.41 -7.33
C HIS A 37 -2.75 -5.18 -6.56
N GLN A 38 -3.64 -5.40 -5.59
CA GLN A 38 -3.97 -4.39 -4.59
C GLN A 38 -2.86 -4.34 -3.54
N VAL A 39 -2.34 -3.14 -3.27
CA VAL A 39 -1.44 -2.91 -2.12
C VAL A 39 -2.25 -3.07 -0.84
N LEU A 40 -1.76 -3.91 0.06
CA LEU A 40 -2.26 -4.04 1.42
C LEU A 40 -1.40 -3.16 2.32
N MET A 41 -2.01 -2.16 2.93
CA MET A 41 -1.34 -1.20 3.79
C MET A 41 -2.26 -0.70 4.90
N PRO A 42 -1.72 -0.31 6.07
CA PRO A 42 -2.51 0.31 7.12
C PRO A 42 -3.18 1.60 6.66
N MET A 43 -4.39 1.86 7.15
CA MET A 43 -5.18 3.05 6.82
C MET A 43 -5.49 3.85 8.08
N VAL A 44 -5.40 5.18 7.99
CA VAL A 44 -5.63 6.08 9.12
C VAL A 44 -6.84 6.97 8.84
N VAL A 45 -7.83 6.89 9.73
CA VAL A 45 -8.95 7.84 9.76
C VAL A 45 -8.52 9.05 10.56
N SER A 46 -8.69 10.24 9.97
CA SER A 46 -8.37 11.51 10.61
C SER A 46 -9.59 12.42 10.66
N MET A 47 -9.64 13.25 11.70
CA MET A 47 -10.65 14.28 11.90
C MET A 47 -10.01 15.66 11.74
N VAL A 48 -10.71 16.58 11.09
CA VAL A 48 -10.30 18.00 11.06
C VAL A 48 -10.52 18.61 12.44
N SER A 49 -9.44 19.06 13.09
CA SER A 49 -9.47 19.48 14.50
C SER A 49 -8.43 20.56 14.82
N LYS A 50 -8.76 21.46 15.76
CA LYS A 50 -7.80 22.40 16.39
C LYS A 50 -6.75 21.70 17.24
N ASP A 51 -6.98 20.46 17.63
CA ASP A 51 -6.02 19.68 18.42
C ASP A 51 -4.95 19.02 17.55
N ALA A 52 -5.07 19.10 16.22
CA ALA A 52 -4.08 18.49 15.33
C ALA A 52 -2.70 19.12 15.55
N LYS A 53 -1.68 18.25 15.72
CA LYS A 53 -0.28 18.65 15.91
C LYS A 53 0.24 19.48 14.75
N PHE A 54 -0.09 19.08 13.53
CA PHE A 54 0.28 19.77 12.30
C PHE A 54 -0.93 20.50 11.73
N LYS A 55 -0.78 21.81 11.50
CA LYS A 55 -1.82 22.68 10.96
C LYS A 55 -1.84 22.63 9.43
N ALA A 56 -3.01 22.86 8.85
CA ALA A 56 -3.20 22.89 7.41
C ALA A 56 -3.71 24.26 6.96
N ASP A 57 -3.30 24.66 5.76
CA ASP A 57 -3.84 25.80 5.01
C ASP A 57 -3.76 27.16 5.72
N GLY A 58 -2.80 27.31 6.64
CA GLY A 58 -2.64 28.53 7.44
C GLY A 58 -3.77 28.76 8.47
N THR A 59 -4.59 27.75 8.72
CA THR A 59 -5.65 27.79 9.74
C THR A 59 -5.16 27.31 11.10
N ASP A 60 -6.01 27.41 12.13
CA ASP A 60 -5.75 26.78 13.44
C ASP A 60 -6.13 25.28 13.47
N MET A 61 -6.61 24.73 12.35
CA MET A 61 -7.07 23.35 12.19
C MET A 61 -6.02 22.48 11.49
N GLY A 62 -6.13 21.16 11.66
CA GLY A 62 -5.39 20.18 10.87
C GLY A 62 -6.00 18.78 10.99
N PHE A 63 -5.33 17.76 10.47
CA PHE A 63 -5.80 16.38 10.50
C PHE A 63 -5.27 15.64 11.74
N LYS A 64 -6.15 15.37 12.71
CA LYS A 64 -5.85 14.58 13.90
C LYS A 64 -6.22 13.11 13.66
N PRO A 65 -5.27 12.15 13.72
CA PRO A 65 -5.60 10.73 13.65
C PRO A 65 -6.56 10.33 14.78
N VAL A 66 -7.61 9.58 14.45
CA VAL A 66 -8.61 9.08 15.42
C VAL A 66 -8.72 7.56 15.43
N LYS A 67 -8.29 6.87 14.36
CA LYS A 67 -8.24 5.41 14.28
C LYS A 67 -7.19 4.97 13.26
N VAL A 68 -6.49 3.89 13.57
CA VAL A 68 -5.64 3.16 12.63
C VAL A 68 -6.27 1.78 12.41
N PHE A 69 -6.39 1.39 11.15
CA PHE A 69 -6.73 0.03 10.73
C PHE A 69 -5.45 -0.63 10.22
N SER A 70 -5.23 -1.89 10.60
CA SER A 70 -4.21 -2.75 10.02
C SER A 70 -4.44 -2.95 8.52
N ALA A 71 -3.41 -3.44 7.82
CA ALA A 71 -3.52 -3.75 6.39
C ALA A 71 -4.66 -4.75 6.10
N ASP A 72 -4.86 -5.74 6.99
CA ASP A 72 -5.92 -6.75 6.85
C ASP A 72 -7.30 -6.17 7.14
N GLU A 73 -7.46 -5.34 8.17
CA GLU A 73 -8.74 -4.68 8.48
C GLU A 73 -9.17 -3.69 7.39
N ALA A 74 -8.21 -3.04 6.73
CA ALA A 74 -8.47 -2.10 5.64
C ALA A 74 -8.63 -2.79 4.27
N ALA A 75 -8.31 -4.08 4.16
CA ALA A 75 -8.33 -4.79 2.90
C ALA A 75 -9.76 -4.97 2.38
N THR A 76 -9.99 -4.55 1.14
CA THR A 76 -11.19 -4.92 0.41
C THR A 76 -11.05 -6.34 -0.14
N PRO A 77 -12.14 -7.10 -0.29
CA PRO A 77 -12.09 -8.39 -0.95
C PRO A 77 -11.66 -8.23 -2.41
N VAL A 78 -11.04 -9.27 -2.96
CA VAL A 78 -10.77 -9.32 -4.40
C VAL A 78 -12.08 -9.15 -5.16
N GLN A 79 -12.09 -8.23 -6.11
CA GLN A 79 -13.31 -7.94 -6.88
C GLN A 79 -13.65 -9.13 -7.78
N ALA A 80 -14.92 -9.53 -7.82
CA ALA A 80 -15.40 -10.64 -8.66
C ALA A 80 -15.16 -10.41 -10.17
N SER A 81 -14.96 -9.16 -10.60
CA SER A 81 -14.62 -8.76 -11.97
C SER A 81 -13.12 -8.82 -12.29
N CYS A 82 -12.24 -9.00 -11.30
CA CYS A 82 -10.81 -9.07 -11.52
C CYS A 82 -10.45 -10.31 -12.36
N ARG A 83 -9.75 -10.10 -13.47
CA ARG A 83 -9.27 -11.16 -14.38
C ARG A 83 -7.82 -10.86 -14.74
N MET A 84 -6.89 -11.47 -14.02
CA MET A 84 -5.46 -11.26 -14.26
C MET A 84 -4.86 -12.43 -15.03
N GLN A 85 -4.22 -12.14 -16.16
CA GLN A 85 -3.43 -13.11 -16.91
C GLN A 85 -2.05 -13.24 -16.26
N ARG A 86 -1.64 -14.47 -15.94
CA ARG A 86 -0.31 -14.74 -15.39
C ARG A 86 0.72 -14.86 -16.52
N PRO A 87 1.96 -14.37 -16.33
CA PRO A 87 3.05 -14.68 -17.25
C PRO A 87 3.24 -16.20 -17.38
N SER A 88 3.47 -16.66 -18.61
CA SER A 88 3.83 -18.05 -18.93
C SER A 88 5.28 -18.36 -18.61
#